data_AF-A0A382CVA0-F1
#
_entry.id   AF-A0A382CVA0-F1
#
_cell.length_a   1.000
_cell.length_b   1.000
_cell.length_c   1.000
_cell.angle_alpha   90.00
_cell.angle_beta   90.00
_cell.angle_gamma   90.00
#
_symmetry.space_group_name_H-M   'P 1'
#
loop_
_entity.id
_entity.type
_entity.pdbx_description
1 polymer ?
#
loop_
_entity_poly.entity_id
_entity_poly.type
_entity_poly.pdbx_seq_one_letter_code
_entity_poly.pdbx_strand_id
1 'polypeptide(L)'
;LNRDRLREEVLVLKKDRKIQIGINVTLLFENLKTIKYQIQEMLRIEKIFEPNGIQEELDAYNPLIPDGSNLKATMFIEFQKESVRKEKLKTLVGIEDEVWLQVGENDRIFAIADEDLERSSH
;
A
#
# COMPACT_ATOMS: atom_id res chain seq x y z
N LEU A 1 23.00 -2.42 9.11
CA LEU A 1 22.60 -3.24 7.95
C LEU A 1 22.90 -2.45 6.68
N ASN A 2 23.47 -3.09 5.66
CA ASN A 2 23.76 -2.43 4.38
C ASN A 2 22.44 -2.16 3.64
N ARG A 3 22.16 -0.90 3.28
CA ARG A 3 20.92 -0.47 2.60
C ARG A 3 20.69 -1.22 1.31
N ASP A 4 21.73 -1.39 0.50
CA ASP A 4 21.58 -1.96 -0.84
C ASP A 4 21.15 -3.43 -0.74
N ARG A 5 21.67 -4.16 0.27
CA ARG A 5 21.21 -5.50 0.61
C ARG A 5 19.75 -5.53 1.06
N LEU A 6 19.34 -4.62 1.95
CA LEU A 6 17.95 -4.56 2.41
C LEU A 6 16.99 -4.24 1.25
N ARG A 7 17.39 -3.33 0.36
CA ARG A 7 16.64 -2.99 -0.84
C ARG A 7 16.48 -4.20 -1.76
N GLU A 8 17.54 -4.95 -2.01
CA GLU A 8 17.48 -6.18 -2.82
C GLU A 8 16.55 -7.23 -2.18
N GLU A 9 16.68 -7.47 -0.88
CA GLU A 9 15.81 -8.39 -0.14
C GLU A 9 14.34 -7.99 -0.27
N VAL A 10 14.02 -6.70 -0.10
CA VAL A 10 12.64 -6.19 -0.21
C VAL A 10 12.13 -6.25 -1.65
N LEU A 11 12.97 -5.96 -2.65
CA LEU A 11 12.59 -6.09 -4.06
C LEU A 11 12.22 -7.53 -4.41
N VAL A 12 12.97 -8.52 -3.93
CA VAL A 12 12.63 -9.93 -4.10
C VAL A 12 11.32 -10.26 -3.39
N LEU A 13 11.15 -9.84 -2.13
CA LEU A 13 9.90 -10.06 -1.38
C LEU A 13 8.68 -9.46 -2.05
N LYS A 14 8.80 -8.28 -2.65
CA LYS A 14 7.70 -7.61 -3.34
C LYS A 14 7.25 -8.35 -4.61
N LYS A 15 8.09 -9.17 -5.24
CA LYS A 15 7.71 -9.91 -6.47
C LYS A 15 6.56 -10.87 -6.22
N ASP A 16 6.64 -11.67 -5.15
CA ASP A 16 5.64 -12.68 -4.82
C ASP A 16 4.41 -12.11 -4.09
N ARG A 17 4.38 -10.79 -3.90
CA ARG A 17 3.34 -10.06 -3.16
C ARG A 17 2.56 -9.07 -4.02
N LYS A 18 2.93 -8.94 -5.30
CA LYS A 18 2.22 -8.09 -6.24
C LYS A 18 1.22 -8.90 -7.04
N ILE A 19 -0.01 -8.41 -7.08
CA ILE A 19 -1.07 -8.93 -7.95
C ILE A 19 -1.52 -7.82 -8.87
N GLN A 20 -1.35 -8.03 -10.17
CA GLN A 20 -1.87 -7.15 -11.21
C GLN A 20 -3.36 -7.45 -11.42
N ILE A 21 -4.21 -6.43 -11.37
CA ILE A 21 -5.64 -6.50 -11.66
C ILE A 21 -5.90 -5.66 -12.92
N GLY A 22 -6.18 -6.34 -14.03
CA GLY A 22 -6.32 -5.69 -15.32
C GLY A 22 -5.04 -4.96 -15.73
N ILE A 23 -5.17 -3.77 -16.33
CA ILE A 23 -4.05 -3.07 -16.98
C ILE A 23 -3.38 -2.03 -16.07
N ASN A 24 -4.17 -1.33 -15.24
CA ASN A 24 -3.71 -0.13 -14.54
C ASN A 24 -3.72 -0.27 -13.01
N VAL A 25 -4.13 -1.42 -12.45
CA VAL A 25 -4.24 -1.61 -11.00
C VAL A 25 -3.27 -2.71 -10.56
N THR A 26 -2.49 -2.43 -9.52
CA THR A 26 -1.66 -3.41 -8.83
C THR A 26 -1.98 -3.37 -7.33
N LEU A 27 -2.23 -4.52 -6.73
CA LEU A 27 -2.23 -4.67 -5.27
C LEU A 27 -0.87 -5.21 -4.82
N LEU A 28 -0.24 -4.53 -3.87
CA LEU A 28 0.92 -5.05 -3.15
C LEU A 28 0.49 -5.47 -1.74
N PHE A 29 0.50 -6.78 -1.48
CA PHE A 29 0.21 -7.30 -0.14
C PHE A 29 1.37 -7.05 0.81
N GLU A 30 1.14 -6.19 1.79
CA GLU A 30 2.16 -5.68 2.69
C GLU A 30 2.50 -6.68 3.81
N ASN A 31 3.67 -6.50 4.41
CA ASN A 31 4.09 -7.16 5.64
C ASN A 31 5.04 -6.26 6.43
N LEU A 32 5.45 -6.72 7.60
CA LEU A 32 6.41 -6.01 8.44
C LEU A 32 7.69 -5.57 7.70
N LYS A 33 8.23 -6.40 6.78
CA LYS A 33 9.48 -6.09 6.08
C LYS A 33 9.27 -5.03 4.99
N THR A 34 8.19 -5.09 4.23
CA THR A 34 7.89 -4.11 3.18
C THR A 34 7.59 -2.74 3.78
N ILE A 35 6.79 -2.71 4.86
CA ILE A 35 6.44 -1.49 5.59
C ILE A 35 7.66 -0.89 6.29
N LYS A 36 8.43 -1.70 7.03
CA LYS A 36 9.66 -1.21 7.69
C LYS A 36 10.63 -0.57 6.70
N TYR A 37 10.78 -1.15 5.51
CA TYR A 37 11.63 -0.59 4.47
C TYR A 37 11.08 0.74 3.93
N GLN A 38 9.76 0.84 3.73
CA GLN A 38 9.11 2.09 3.30
C GLN A 38 9.32 3.22 4.33
N ILE A 39 9.06 2.97 5.61
CA ILE A 39 9.28 3.95 6.68
C ILE A 39 10.74 4.40 6.70
N GLN A 40 11.68 3.48 6.62
CA GLN A 40 13.11 3.82 6.60
C GLN A 40 13.51 4.67 5.39
N GLU A 41 12.95 4.40 4.22
CA GLU A 41 13.22 5.21 3.03
C GLU A 41 12.53 6.58 3.10
N MET A 42 11.31 6.67 3.63
CA MET A 42 10.59 7.93 3.85
C MET A 42 11.35 8.85 4.81
N LEU A 43 11.68 8.36 6.00
CA LEU A 43 12.47 9.12 6.99
C LEU A 43 13.79 9.62 6.41
N ARG A 44 14.43 8.83 5.53
CA ARG A 44 15.69 9.20 4.88
C ARG A 44 15.52 10.27 3.81
N ILE A 45 14.49 10.16 2.96
CA ILE A 45 14.22 11.13 1.88
C ILE A 45 13.84 12.48 2.49
N GLU A 46 12.96 12.46 3.48
CA GLU A 46 12.46 13.67 4.17
C GLU A 46 13.43 14.17 5.25
N LYS A 47 14.52 13.43 5.53
CA LYS A 47 15.53 13.76 6.55
C LYS A 47 14.92 13.98 7.94
N ILE A 48 13.98 13.13 8.31
CA ILE A 48 13.30 13.15 9.61
C ILE A 48 14.16 12.35 10.60
N PHE A 49 14.64 13.01 11.65
CA PHE A 49 15.48 12.40 12.70
C PHE A 49 14.91 12.59 14.10
N GLU A 50 13.96 13.51 14.26
CA GLU A 50 13.36 13.81 15.57
C GLU A 50 12.39 12.70 16.00
N PRO A 51 12.39 12.30 17.28
CA PRO A 51 11.56 11.19 17.76
C PRO A 51 10.07 11.33 17.42
N ASN A 52 9.52 12.54 17.50
CA ASN A 52 8.11 12.77 17.20
C ASN A 52 7.80 12.54 15.72
N GLY A 53 8.62 13.08 14.80
CA GLY A 53 8.42 12.84 13.36
C GLY A 53 8.61 11.37 12.98
N ILE A 54 9.53 10.66 13.65
CA ILE A 54 9.66 9.20 13.47
C ILE A 54 8.39 8.47 13.93
N GLN A 55 7.80 8.89 15.05
CA GLN A 55 6.57 8.29 15.56
C GLN A 55 5.39 8.56 14.63
N GLU A 56 5.27 9.77 14.08
CA GLU A 56 4.22 10.12 13.10
C GLU A 56 4.28 9.21 11.86
N GLU A 57 5.47 8.97 11.31
CA GLU A 57 5.65 8.03 10.19
C GLU A 57 5.34 6.58 10.59
N LEU A 58 5.73 6.16 11.80
CA LEU A 58 5.36 4.83 12.29
C LEU A 58 3.84 4.69 12.40
N ASP A 59 3.15 5.68 12.96
CA ASP A 59 1.71 5.66 13.16
C ASP A 59 0.95 5.64 11.82
N ALA A 60 1.44 6.36 10.80
CA ALA A 60 0.85 6.36 9.46
C ALA A 60 0.98 5.00 8.75
N TYR A 61 2.08 4.28 8.95
CA TYR A 61 2.38 3.06 8.19
C TYR A 61 2.09 1.76 8.94
N ASN A 62 2.11 1.75 10.27
CA ASN A 62 1.84 0.56 11.09
C ASN A 62 0.47 -0.10 10.80
N PRO A 63 -0.62 0.64 10.50
CA PRO A 63 -1.91 0.05 10.14
C PRO A 63 -1.88 -0.85 8.88
N LEU A 64 -0.85 -0.70 8.04
CA LEU A 64 -0.62 -1.54 6.85
C LEU A 64 0.08 -2.87 7.18
N ILE A 65 0.44 -3.11 8.43
CA ILE A 65 1.03 -4.39 8.87
C ILE A 65 -0.12 -5.34 9.24
N PRO A 66 -0.21 -6.53 8.62
CA PRO A 66 -1.24 -7.49 8.97
C PRO A 66 -1.05 -8.02 10.41
N ASP A 67 -2.16 -8.18 11.13
CA ASP A 67 -2.19 -8.61 12.54
C ASP A 67 -2.35 -10.13 12.75
N GLY A 68 -2.45 -10.88 11.65
CA GLY A 68 -2.66 -12.33 11.64
C GLY A 68 -4.10 -12.76 11.40
N SER A 69 -5.06 -11.84 11.46
CA SER A 69 -6.47 -12.08 11.12
C SER A 69 -6.91 -11.38 9.83
N ASN A 70 -6.09 -10.48 9.29
CA ASN A 70 -6.36 -9.74 8.06
C ASN A 70 -5.19 -9.77 7.08
N LEU A 71 -5.49 -9.39 5.83
CA LEU A 71 -4.52 -9.03 4.82
C LEU A 71 -4.55 -7.52 4.65
N LYS A 72 -3.38 -6.90 4.48
CA LYS A 72 -3.23 -5.47 4.20
C LYS A 72 -2.56 -5.32 2.84
N ALA A 73 -3.05 -4.42 2.01
CA ALA A 73 -2.51 -4.19 0.68
C ALA A 73 -2.51 -2.72 0.30
N THR A 74 -1.43 -2.28 -0.35
CA THR A 74 -1.36 -0.98 -1.00
C THR A 74 -1.84 -1.11 -2.44
N MET A 75 -2.84 -0.33 -2.83
CA MET A 75 -3.31 -0.26 -4.21
C MET A 75 -2.55 0.82 -4.99
N PHE A 76 -1.99 0.44 -6.13
CA PHE A 76 -1.36 1.34 -7.08
C PHE A 76 -2.23 1.45 -8.33
N ILE A 77 -2.62 2.67 -8.69
CA ILE A 77 -3.34 2.97 -9.93
C ILE A 77 -2.40 3.78 -10.84
N GLU A 78 -1.92 3.13 -11.90
CA GLU A 78 -0.83 3.64 -12.73
C GLU A 78 -1.30 3.95 -14.16
N PHE A 79 -0.98 5.15 -14.64
CA PHE A 79 -1.21 5.58 -16.01
C PHE A 79 0.03 6.30 -16.54
N GLN A 80 0.48 5.93 -17.74
CA GLN A 80 1.72 6.46 -18.32
C GLN A 80 1.69 7.97 -18.58
N LYS A 81 0.54 8.52 -18.97
CA LYS A 81 0.37 9.94 -19.30
C LYS A 81 -0.41 10.65 -18.21
N GLU A 82 0.10 11.78 -17.73
CA GLU A 82 -0.54 12.56 -16.66
C GLU A 82 -1.96 13.03 -17.04
N SER A 83 -2.17 13.47 -18.28
CA SER A 83 -3.50 13.91 -18.75
C SER A 83 -4.53 12.78 -18.70
N VAL A 84 -4.12 11.57 -19.10
CA VAL A 84 -4.97 10.37 -19.02
C VAL A 84 -5.20 9.97 -17.57
N ARG A 85 -4.15 10.01 -16.73
CA ARG A 85 -4.25 9.72 -15.30
C ARG A 85 -5.32 10.58 -14.63
N LYS A 86 -5.27 11.90 -14.84
CA LYS A 86 -6.22 12.85 -14.21
C LYS A 86 -7.67 12.56 -14.60
N GLU A 87 -7.93 12.30 -15.88
CA GLU A 87 -9.28 11.99 -16.35
C GLU A 87 -9.76 10.63 -15.86
N LYS A 88 -8.88 9.62 -15.84
CA LYS A 88 -9.24 8.27 -15.41
C LYS A 88 -9.46 8.16 -13.91
N LEU A 89 -8.65 8.82 -13.07
CA LEU A 89 -8.86 8.80 -11.63
C LEU A 89 -10.24 9.35 -11.23
N LYS A 90 -10.77 10.36 -11.95
CA LYS A 90 -12.15 10.83 -11.74
C LYS A 90 -13.21 9.76 -11.98
N THR A 91 -12.95 8.81 -12.89
CA THR A 91 -13.86 7.71 -13.20
C THR A 91 -13.68 6.49 -12.30
N LEU A 92 -12.62 6.48 -11.47
CA LEU A 92 -12.27 5.37 -10.58
C LEU A 92 -12.51 5.72 -9.11
N VAL A 93 -13.25 6.78 -8.82
CA VAL A 93 -13.65 7.12 -7.45
C VAL A 93 -14.44 5.95 -6.86
N GLY A 94 -14.07 5.48 -5.66
CA GLY A 94 -14.71 4.35 -4.99
C GLY A 94 -14.25 2.98 -5.50
N ILE A 95 -13.23 2.89 -6.37
CA ILE A 95 -12.73 1.60 -6.85
C ILE A 95 -12.20 0.73 -5.70
N GLU A 96 -11.67 1.36 -4.66
CA GLU A 96 -11.19 0.74 -3.43
C GLU A 96 -12.26 -0.11 -2.73
N ASP A 97 -13.52 0.35 -2.75
CA ASP A 97 -14.66 -0.35 -2.13
C ASP A 97 -15.13 -1.57 -2.94
N GLU A 98 -14.77 -1.62 -4.22
CA GLU A 98 -15.14 -2.70 -5.15
C GLU A 98 -14.11 -3.85 -5.17
N VAL A 99 -13.00 -3.71 -4.44
CA VAL A 99 -11.98 -4.76 -4.32
C VAL A 99 -12.48 -5.84 -3.35
N TRP A 100 -12.42 -7.10 -3.78
CA TRP A 100 -12.78 -8.23 -2.92
C TRP A 100 -11.85 -9.43 -3.12
N LEU A 101 -11.80 -10.30 -2.12
CA LEU A 101 -11.13 -11.59 -2.12
C LEU A 101 -12.16 -12.69 -1.86
N GLN A 102 -11.99 -13.83 -2.53
CA GLN A 102 -12.75 -15.05 -2.26
C GLN A 102 -11.78 -16.24 -2.18
N VAL A 103 -11.92 -17.04 -1.13
CA VAL A 103 -11.12 -18.27 -0.94
C VAL A 103 -12.03 -19.46 -1.14
N GLY A 104 -11.80 -20.22 -2.21
CA GLY A 104 -12.65 -21.37 -2.56
C GLY A 104 -14.11 -20.94 -2.81
N GLU A 105 -15.04 -21.63 -2.18
CA GLU A 105 -16.49 -21.36 -2.29
C GLU A 105 -17.04 -20.48 -1.15
N ASN A 106 -16.17 -19.94 -0.30
CA ASN A 106 -16.58 -19.04 0.77
C ASN A 106 -17.19 -17.74 0.22
N ASP A 107 -17.86 -16.99 1.09
CA ASP A 107 -18.37 -15.66 0.74
C ASP A 107 -17.23 -14.70 0.35
N ARG A 108 -17.57 -13.73 -0.50
CA ARG A 108 -16.65 -12.64 -0.87
C ARG A 108 -16.44 -11.73 0.33
N ILE A 109 -15.17 -11.39 0.55
CA ILE A 109 -14.77 -10.40 1.56
C ILE A 109 -14.31 -9.17 0.80
N PHE A 110 -15.04 -8.08 0.97
CA PHE A 110 -14.68 -6.78 0.39
C PHE A 110 -13.60 -6.12 1.22
N ALA A 111 -12.75 -5.34 0.55
CA ALA A 111 -11.75 -4.52 1.20
C ALA A 111 -12.42 -3.47 2.08
N ILE A 112 -11.78 -3.15 3.19
CA ILE A 112 -12.10 -1.96 3.97
C ILE A 112 -10.96 -0.99 3.67
N ALA A 113 -11.28 0.08 2.95
CA ALA A 113 -10.30 1.03 2.47
C ALA A 113 -10.25 2.28 3.36
N ASP A 114 -9.08 2.92 3.39
CA ASP A 114 -8.87 4.27 3.92
C ASP A 114 -9.37 4.50 5.36
N GLU A 115 -9.34 3.45 6.20
CA GLU A 115 -9.78 3.51 7.61
C GLU A 115 -9.01 4.56 8.45
N ASP A 116 -7.77 4.85 8.05
CA ASP A 116 -6.87 5.80 8.73
C ASP A 116 -7.00 7.24 8.20
N LEU A 117 -7.75 7.46 7.12
CA LEU A 117 -8.05 8.79 6.60
C LEU A 117 -9.36 9.28 7.21
N GLU A 118 -9.39 10.52 7.72
CA GLU A 118 -10.68 11.18 7.96
C GLU A 118 -11.45 11.15 6.65
N ARG A 119 -12.63 10.49 6.64
CA ARG A 119 -13.48 10.29 5.46
C ARG A 119 -13.43 11.54 4.59
N SER A 120 -12.73 11.46 3.47
CA SER A 120 -12.68 12.51 2.48
C SER A 120 -14.11 12.72 2.00
N SER A 121 -14.64 13.91 2.23
CA SER A 121 -15.95 14.30 1.74
C SER A 121 -15.95 14.20 0.21
N HIS A 122 -16.55 13.13 -0.31
CA HIS A 122 -16.92 13.01 -1.72
C HIS A 122 -17.77 14.19 -2.19
#